data_AF-A0A3D5SU37-F1
#
_entry.id   AF-A0A3D5SU37-F1
#
_cell.length_a   1.000
_cell.length_b   1.000
_cell.length_c   1.000
_cell.angle_alpha   90.00
_cell.angle_beta   90.00
_cell.angle_gamma   90.00
#
_symmetry.space_group_name_H-M   'P 1'
#
loop_
_entity.id
_entity.type
_entity.pdbx_description
1 polymer ?
#
loop_
_entity_poly.entity_id
_entity_poly.type
_entity_poly.pdbx_seq_one_letter_code
_entity_poly.pdbx_strand_id
1 'polypeptide(L)'
;MSPESVLRRAWASRGPAAWALAPLAAVFAAAVALRRVLYRTGILAAQRLPVPVVVVGNIAVGGTGKTPLVIWLVQALARRGMRPGVVSRGYKAGCGGVREAGTRADAATVG
;
A
#
# COMPACT_ATOMS: atom_id res chain seq x y z
N MET A 1 -29.81 -9.93 -4.25
CA MET A 1 -28.96 -8.72 -4.17
C MET A 1 -27.57 -9.14 -3.70
N SER A 2 -26.51 -8.95 -4.50
CA SER A 2 -25.16 -9.37 -4.13
C SER A 2 -24.62 -8.49 -2.98
N PRO A 3 -24.05 -9.06 -1.90
CA PRO A 3 -23.52 -8.29 -0.76
C PRO A 3 -22.46 -7.26 -1.17
N GLU A 4 -21.72 -7.50 -2.25
CA GLU A 4 -20.74 -6.55 -2.80
C GLU A 4 -21.38 -5.23 -3.26
N SER A 5 -22.59 -5.29 -3.80
CA SER A 5 -23.30 -4.11 -4.30
C SER A 5 -23.86 -3.23 -3.18
N VAL A 6 -24.21 -3.84 -2.04
CA VAL A 6 -24.64 -3.15 -0.82
C VAL A 6 -23.44 -2.45 -0.18
N LEU A 7 -22.29 -3.13 -0.10
CA LEU A 7 -21.06 -2.57 0.45
C LEU A 7 -20.55 -1.38 -0.37
N ARG A 8 -20.58 -1.47 -1.70
CA ARG A 8 -20.20 -0.36 -2.59
C ARG A 8 -21.14 0.84 -2.47
N ARG A 9 -22.46 0.62 -2.35
CA ARG A 9 -23.44 1.69 -2.12
C ARG A 9 -23.24 2.34 -0.75
N ALA A 10 -23.09 1.54 0.30
CA ALA A 10 -22.80 2.03 1.65
C ALA A 10 -21.48 2.81 1.72
N TRP A 11 -20.48 2.47 0.89
CA TRP A 11 -19.24 3.24 0.79
C TRP A 11 -19.45 4.60 0.08
N ALA A 12 -20.33 4.66 -0.92
CA ALA A 12 -20.64 5.89 -1.66
C ALA A 12 -21.62 6.82 -0.91
N SER A 13 -22.53 6.27 -0.12
CA SER A 13 -23.53 7.02 0.65
C SER A 13 -23.14 7.11 2.12
N ARG A 14 -23.00 8.32 2.67
CA ARG A 14 -22.85 8.59 4.11
C ARG A 14 -24.15 8.33 4.90
N GLY A 15 -24.80 7.19 4.65
CA GLY A 15 -26.09 6.83 5.24
C GLY A 15 -25.99 6.34 6.70
N PRO A 16 -27.12 5.95 7.32
CA PRO A 16 -27.16 5.53 8.73
C PRO A 16 -26.22 4.37 9.07
N ALA A 17 -25.99 3.46 8.13
CA ALA A 17 -25.03 2.36 8.29
C ALA A 17 -23.57 2.85 8.43
N ALA A 18 -23.21 3.97 7.80
CA ALA A 18 -21.89 4.59 7.97
C ALA A 18 -21.73 5.22 9.36
N TRP A 19 -22.81 5.75 9.93
CA TRP A 19 -22.82 6.26 11.32
C TRP A 19 -22.74 5.14 12.35
N ALA A 20 -23.38 3.99 12.10
CA ALA A 20 -23.22 2.82 12.95
C ALA A 20 -21.76 2.28 12.98
N LEU A 21 -21.01 2.46 11.89
CA LEU A 21 -19.58 2.12 11.81
C LEU A 21 -18.66 3.25 12.29
N ALA A 22 -19.18 4.44 12.58
CA ALA A 22 -18.40 5.59 13.04
C ALA A 22 -17.60 5.34 14.33
N PRO A 23 -18.11 4.68 15.39
CA PRO A 23 -17.29 4.40 16.58
C PRO A 23 -16.12 3.46 16.27
N LEU A 24 -16.34 2.45 15.43
CA LEU A 24 -15.27 1.55 14.98
C LEU A 24 -14.23 2.30 14.13
N ALA A 25 -14.68 3.19 13.25
CA ALA A 25 -13.81 4.05 12.47
C ALA A 25 -13.00 5.01 13.36
N ALA A 26 -13.60 5.55 14.43
CA ALA A 26 -12.93 6.42 15.39
C ALA A 26 -11.84 5.67 16.18
N VAL A 27 -12.11 4.45 16.64
CA VAL A 27 -11.10 3.60 17.28
C VAL A 27 -9.94 3.29 16.33
N PHE A 28 -10.24 2.92 15.08
CA PHE A 28 -9.21 2.70 14.06
C PHE A 28 -8.40 3.98 13.79
N ALA A 29 -9.07 5.14 13.68
CA ALA A 29 -8.41 6.42 13.48
C ALA A 29 -7.51 6.79 14.66
N ALA A 30 -7.95 6.56 15.90
CA ALA A 30 -7.15 6.78 17.10
C ALA A 30 -5.92 5.87 17.13
N ALA A 31 -6.07 4.58 16.80
CA ALA A 31 -4.94 3.64 16.70
C ALA A 31 -3.93 4.06 15.62
N VAL A 32 -4.40 4.52 14.45
CA VAL A 32 -3.53 5.04 13.37
C VAL A 32 -2.83 6.33 13.79
N ALA A 33 -3.54 7.23 14.48
CA ALA A 33 -2.97 8.47 15.00
C ALA A 33 -1.88 8.20 16.04
N LEU A 34 -2.15 7.30 17.00
CA LEU A 34 -1.17 6.85 17.99
C LEU A 34 0.05 6.26 17.30
N ARG A 35 -0.13 5.35 16.33
CA ARG A 35 0.98 4.77 15.56
C ARG A 35 1.81 5.84 14.86
N ARG A 36 1.17 6.86 14.25
CA ARG A 36 1.88 7.99 13.63
C ARG A 36 2.69 8.79 14.64
N VAL A 37 2.13 9.05 15.83
CA VAL A 37 2.84 9.73 16.92
C VAL A 37 4.06 8.91 17.34
N LEU A 38 3.91 7.61 17.56
CA LEU A 38 5.01 6.73 17.97
C LEU A 38 6.17 6.70 16.95
N TYR A 39 5.89 6.77 15.65
CA TYR A 39 6.96 6.93 14.63
C TYR A 39 7.57 8.33 14.63
N ARG A 40 6.76 9.38 14.83
CA ARG A 40 7.25 10.77 14.87
C ARG A 40 8.12 11.05 16.08
N THR A 41 7.80 10.46 17.23
CA THR A 41 8.56 10.61 18.47
C THR A 41 9.76 9.66 18.55
N GLY A 42 9.95 8.80 17.54
CA GLY A 42 11.07 7.86 17.48
C GLY A 42 10.94 6.64 18.41
N ILE A 43 9.78 6.46 19.05
CA ILE A 43 9.51 5.26 19.88
C ILE A 43 9.50 4.00 19.01
N LEU A 44 8.91 4.09 17.81
CA LEU A 44 9.01 3.04 16.81
C LEU A 44 10.23 3.28 15.92
N ALA A 45 11.06 2.24 15.78
CA ALA A 45 12.24 2.27 14.93
C ALA A 45 11.86 2.54 13.47
N ALA A 46 12.44 3.59 12.90
CA ALA A 46 12.39 3.88 11.47
C ALA A 46 13.78 3.67 10.89
N GLN A 47 13.91 2.73 9.96
CA GLN A 47 15.17 2.52 9.25
C GLN A 47 15.31 3.56 8.13
N ARG A 48 16.45 4.27 8.13
CA ARG A 48 16.84 5.15 7.02
C ARG A 48 17.84 4.40 6.15
N LEU A 49 17.49 4.25 4.88
CA LEU A 49 18.39 3.67 3.90
C LEU A 49 19.36 4.75 3.38
N PRO A 50 20.60 4.39 3.00
CA PRO A 50 21.58 5.33 2.44
C PRO A 50 21.22 5.82 1.03
N VAL A 51 20.13 5.32 0.45
CA VAL A 51 19.63 5.67 -0.88
C VAL A 51 18.30 6.42 -0.80
N PRO A 52 17.96 7.26 -1.80
CA PRO A 52 16.64 7.89 -1.86
C PRO A 52 15.55 6.83 -2.02
N VAL A 53 14.51 6.89 -1.18
CA VAL A 53 13.39 5.94 -1.20
C VAL A 53 12.11 6.69 -1.57
N VAL A 54 11.45 6.25 -2.63
CA VAL A 54 10.14 6.77 -3.05
C VAL A 54 9.06 5.71 -2.75
N VAL A 55 8.09 6.06 -1.93
CA VAL A 55 6.97 5.16 -1.57
C VAL A 55 5.75 5.51 -2.41
N VAL A 56 5.35 4.61 -3.30
CA VAL A 56 4.13 4.77 -4.12
C VAL A 56 2.96 4.03 -3.47
N GLY A 57 2.12 4.78 -2.75
CA GLY A 57 0.93 4.29 -2.07
C GLY A 57 -0.37 4.66 -2.78
N ASN A 58 -1.49 4.10 -2.31
CA ASN A 58 -2.83 4.63 -2.64
C ASN A 58 -3.68 4.61 -1.37
N ILE A 59 -4.60 5.56 -1.26
CA ILE A 59 -5.49 5.75 -0.11
C ILE A 59 -6.79 4.92 -0.27
N ALA A 60 -7.16 4.54 -1.49
CA ALA A 60 -8.36 3.76 -1.78
C ALA A 60 -8.07 2.26 -2.05
N VAL A 61 -9.04 1.39 -1.70
CA VAL A 61 -9.00 -0.04 -1.97
C VAL A 61 -9.54 -0.30 -3.38
N GLY A 62 -8.74 -0.93 -4.25
CA GLY A 62 -9.11 -1.22 -5.65
C GLY A 62 -7.96 -0.97 -6.64
N GLY A 63 -8.13 -1.43 -7.89
CA GLY A 63 -7.17 -1.27 -9.00
C GLY A 63 -6.93 0.20 -9.35
N THR A 64 -6.00 0.82 -8.65
CA THR A 64 -5.86 2.29 -8.55
C THR A 64 -4.66 2.80 -9.32
N GLY A 65 -4.28 2.11 -10.40
CA GLY A 65 -3.24 2.57 -11.32
C GLY A 65 -1.83 2.65 -10.72
N LYS A 66 -1.59 2.13 -9.50
CA LYS A 66 -0.27 2.14 -8.86
C LYS A 66 0.79 1.48 -9.73
N THR A 67 0.45 0.34 -10.35
CA THR A 67 1.38 -0.41 -11.21
C THR A 67 1.78 0.41 -12.45
N PRO A 68 0.84 0.97 -13.26
CA PRO A 68 1.19 1.93 -14.31
C PRO A 68 2.06 3.11 -13.83
N LEU A 69 1.74 3.69 -12.67
CA LEU A 69 2.49 4.83 -12.12
C LEU A 69 3.94 4.45 -11.74
N VAL A 70 4.12 3.29 -11.10
CA VAL A 70 5.46 2.79 -10.75
C VAL A 70 6.27 2.51 -12.00
N ILE A 71 5.68 1.89 -13.03
CA ILE A 71 6.35 1.64 -14.31
C ILE A 71 6.80 2.95 -14.95
N TRP A 72 5.90 3.93 -15.04
CA TRP A 72 6.23 5.25 -15.58
C TRP A 72 7.36 5.94 -14.81
N LEU A 73 7.32 5.89 -13.47
CA LEU A 73 8.33 6.51 -12.61
C LEU A 73 9.70 5.85 -12.81
N VAL A 74 9.75 4.52 -12.84
CA VAL A 74 10.98 3.75 -13.09
C VAL A 74 11.58 4.12 -14.45
N GLN A 75 10.76 4.18 -15.50
CA GLN A 75 11.19 4.56 -16.85
C GLN A 75 11.67 6.03 -16.91
N ALA A 76 11.00 6.94 -16.20
CA ALA A 76 11.40 8.35 -16.13
C ALA A 76 12.76 8.52 -15.42
N LEU A 77 12.99 7.80 -14.33
CA LEU A 77 14.27 7.81 -13.61
C LEU A 77 15.39 7.16 -14.43
N ALA A 78 15.10 6.03 -15.09
CA ALA A 78 16.05 5.36 -15.97
C ALA A 78 16.49 6.25 -17.15
N ARG A 79 15.55 6.99 -17.77
CA ARG A 79 15.87 7.97 -18.83
C ARG A 79 16.77 9.13 -18.35
N ARG A 80 16.81 9.40 -17.05
CA ARG A 80 17.72 10.38 -16.43
C ARG A 80 19.06 9.77 -16.01
N GLY A 81 19.37 8.53 -16.44
CA GLY A 81 20.62 7.83 -16.12
C GLY A 81 20.67 7.21 -14.73
N MET A 82 19.56 7.17 -13.99
CA MET A 82 19.51 6.52 -12.67
C MET A 82 19.25 5.02 -12.80
N ARG A 83 19.61 4.25 -11.76
CA ARG A 83 19.36 2.81 -11.65
C ARG A 83 18.33 2.52 -10.55
N PRO A 84 17.03 2.73 -10.80
CA PRO A 84 15.98 2.53 -9.79
C PRO A 84 15.77 1.04 -9.49
N GLY A 85 15.60 0.70 -8.21
CA GLY A 85 15.11 -0.60 -7.75
C GLY A 85 13.65 -0.52 -7.31
N VAL A 86 12.87 -1.58 -7.56
CA VAL A 86 11.46 -1.66 -7.14
C VAL A 86 11.33 -2.73 -6.06
N VAL A 87 10.79 -2.35 -4.91
CA VAL A 87 10.46 -3.28 -3.82
C VAL A 87 8.93 -3.43 -3.76
N SER A 88 8.44 -4.65 -4.01
CA SER A 88 7.03 -5.00 -3.86
C SER A 88 6.83 -5.82 -2.59
N ARG A 89 5.61 -5.82 -2.05
CA ARG A 89 5.24 -6.59 -0.86
C ARG A 89 5.06 -8.10 -1.15
N GLY A 90 4.88 -8.49 -2.42
CA GLY A 90 4.55 -9.88 -2.79
C GLY A 90 3.16 -10.29 -2.27
N TYR A 91 2.13 -9.51 -2.59
CA TYR A 91 0.78 -9.80 -2.11
C TYR A 91 0.29 -11.13 -2.73
N LYS A 92 0.01 -12.14 -1.87
CA LYS A 92 -0.26 -13.55 -2.22
C LYS A 92 0.97 -14.39 -2.63
N ALA A 93 2.20 -13.90 -2.45
CA ALA A 93 3.38 -14.73 -2.65
C ALA A 93 3.38 -15.91 -1.67
N GLY A 94 3.59 -17.13 -2.19
CA GLY A 94 3.54 -18.37 -1.39
C GLY A 94 4.77 -18.62 -0.51
N CYS A 95 5.75 -17.71 -0.48
CA CYS A 95 6.99 -17.89 0.28
C CYS A 95 7.36 -16.65 1.09
N GLY A 96 7.89 -16.88 2.30
CA GLY A 96 8.39 -15.84 3.19
C GLY A 96 9.84 -15.48 2.90
N GLY A 97 10.16 -14.19 2.89
CA GLY A 97 11.53 -13.68 2.74
C GLY A 97 11.70 -12.67 1.59
N VAL A 98 12.87 -12.03 1.54
CA VAL A 98 13.24 -11.14 0.43
C VAL A 98 13.62 -11.99 -0.77
N ARG A 99 13.02 -11.70 -1.93
CA ARG A 99 13.33 -12.37 -3.19
C ARG A 99 13.52 -11.38 -4.31
N GLU A 100 14.49 -11.66 -5.16
CA GLU A 100 14.70 -10.93 -6.40
C GLU A 100 13.68 -11.40 -7.44
N ALA A 101 12.80 -10.49 -7.86
CA ALA A 101 11.90 -10.72 -8.98
C ALA A 101 12.65 -10.51 -10.30
N GLY A 102 13.59 -11.41 -10.60
CA GLY A 102 14.32 -11.44 -11.86
C GLY A 102 13.52 -12.14 -12.97
N THR A 103 14.03 -12.10 -14.21
CA THR A 103 13.40 -12.69 -15.40
C THR A 103 13.18 -14.21 -15.34
N ARG A 104 13.75 -14.89 -14.33
CA ARG A 104 13.62 -16.33 -14.06
C ARG A 104 12.73 -16.65 -12.86
N ALA A 105 12.17 -15.65 -12.18
CA ALA A 105 11.34 -15.87 -11.02
C ALA A 105 9.91 -16.28 -11.43
N ASP A 106 9.41 -17.35 -10.83
CA ASP A 106 8.03 -17.82 -11.05
C ASP A 106 7.04 -16.87 -10.38
N ALA A 107 6.01 -16.44 -11.11
CA ALA A 107 4.96 -15.53 -10.64
C ALA A 107 4.28 -16.05 -9.36
N ALA A 108 4.10 -17.37 -9.21
CA ALA A 108 3.53 -17.97 -7.99
C ALA A 108 4.42 -17.76 -6.75
N THR A 109 5.74 -17.59 -6.96
CA THR A 109 6.71 -17.41 -5.87
C THR A 109 6.99 -15.96 -5.52
N VAL A 110 6.76 -15.01 -6.42
CA VAL A 110 7.00 -13.58 -6.15
C VAL A 110 5.71 -12.77 -5.88
N GLY A 111 4.55 -13.31 -6.26
CA GLY A 111 3.23 -12.70 -6.04
C GLY A 111 2.82 -11.70 -7.12
#